data_AF-A0A6A5BZ10-F1
#
_entry.id   AF-A0A6A5BZ10-F1
#
_cell.length_a   1.000
_cell.length_b   1.000
_cell.length_c   1.000
_cell.angle_alpha   90.00
_cell.angle_beta   90.00
_cell.angle_gamma   90.00
#
_symmetry.space_group_name_H-M   'P 1'
#
loop_
_entity.id
_entity.type
_entity.pdbx_description
1 polymer ?
#
loop_
_entity_poly.entity_id
_entity_poly.type
_entity_poly.pdbx_seq_one_letter_code
_entity_poly.pdbx_strand_id
1 'polypeptide(L)'
;MSHQQQHTQQLAETFDLARKWYEESRSSTAPHHGWTKYKTTDEGAHYWVNKDKHDYWVFQGEMSNVTVSKSVASSPRDIIHYLELEEKRLLWDEELVKSERIPFGSSSSSVSSIHDEEDFGAFYRVFSSGSRLISNREFVILRNIYKDPTHQDNVLWLVTKSGYEVPGYEHDKAPKNSFNVRGVVHLTAWRIELVKTEGENAYFNLFIMTHSEPGGWVKPSMYNNGVGDRPCATVLRLVKHLKGLSK
;
A
#
# COMPACT_ATOMS: atom_id res chain seq x y z
N MET A 1 -12.54 -24.83 3.57
CA MET A 1 -11.44 -23.84 3.50
C MET A 1 -11.47 -23.04 4.79
N SER A 2 -10.36 -22.88 5.49
CA SER A 2 -10.33 -22.04 6.69
C SER A 2 -10.50 -20.55 6.32
N HIS A 3 -10.97 -19.71 7.24
CA HIS A 3 -11.06 -18.26 7.01
C HIS A 3 -9.70 -17.68 6.58
N GLN A 4 -8.60 -18.12 7.20
CA GLN A 4 -7.24 -17.70 6.83
C GLN A 4 -6.89 -18.10 5.38
N GLN A 5 -7.21 -19.32 4.95
CA GLN A 5 -6.98 -19.75 3.56
C GLN A 5 -7.75 -18.88 2.56
N GLN A 6 -9.00 -18.50 2.88
CA GLN A 6 -9.80 -17.60 2.04
C GLN A 6 -9.18 -16.21 1.96
N HIS A 7 -8.70 -15.66 3.08
CA HIS A 7 -8.03 -14.35 3.10
C HIS A 7 -6.71 -14.33 2.33
N THR A 8 -5.89 -15.37 2.48
CA THR A 8 -4.64 -15.52 1.73
C THR A 8 -4.91 -15.63 0.23
N GLN A 9 -5.95 -16.38 -0.17
CA GLN A 9 -6.38 -16.48 -1.56
C GLN A 9 -6.83 -15.13 -2.13
N GLN A 10 -7.64 -14.36 -1.39
CA GLN A 10 -8.07 -13.02 -1.82
C GLN A 10 -6.88 -12.05 -2.00
N LEU A 11 -5.88 -12.14 -1.14
CA LEU A 11 -4.66 -11.33 -1.29
C LEU A 11 -3.80 -11.78 -2.46
N ALA A 12 -3.74 -13.08 -2.76
CA ALA A 12 -3.03 -13.61 -3.93
C ALA A 12 -3.68 -13.13 -5.23
N GLU A 13 -5.02 -13.17 -5.33
CA GLU A 13 -5.76 -12.62 -6.46
C GLU A 13 -5.54 -11.11 -6.61
N THR A 14 -5.46 -10.40 -5.47
CA THR A 14 -5.17 -8.96 -5.44
C THR A 14 -3.74 -8.66 -5.87
N PHE A 15 -2.78 -9.53 -5.53
CA PHE A 15 -1.40 -9.46 -6.01
C PHE A 15 -1.30 -9.67 -7.52
N ASP A 16 -1.98 -10.66 -8.07
CA ASP A 16 -2.02 -10.91 -9.52
C ASP A 16 -2.64 -9.73 -10.28
N LEU A 17 -3.70 -9.12 -9.73
CA LEU A 17 -4.29 -7.90 -10.27
C LEU A 17 -3.31 -6.73 -10.26
N ALA A 18 -2.60 -6.52 -9.15
CA ALA A 18 -1.60 -5.45 -9.02
C ALA A 18 -0.47 -5.61 -10.05
N ARG A 19 0.01 -6.84 -10.24
CA ARG A 19 1.03 -7.16 -11.24
C ARG A 19 0.54 -6.89 -12.66
N LYS A 20 -0.66 -7.36 -13.00
CA LYS A 20 -1.28 -7.09 -14.30
C LYS A 20 -1.37 -5.58 -14.56
N TRP A 21 -1.86 -4.80 -13.60
CA TRP A 21 -1.99 -3.34 -13.75
C TRP A 21 -0.64 -2.63 -13.82
N TYR A 22 0.38 -3.14 -13.12
CA TYR A 22 1.75 -2.65 -13.23
C TYR A 22 2.32 -2.91 -14.63
N GLU A 23 2.18 -4.12 -15.16
CA GLU A 23 2.59 -4.47 -16.52
C GLU A 23 1.85 -3.63 -17.57
N GLU A 24 0.52 -3.46 -17.43
CA GLU A 24 -0.29 -2.59 -18.30
C GLU A 24 0.22 -1.15 -18.33
N SER A 25 0.56 -0.57 -17.16
CA SER A 25 1.06 0.81 -17.07
C SER A 25 2.45 1.01 -17.70
N ARG A 26 3.20 -0.09 -17.86
CA ARG A 26 4.56 -0.12 -18.42
C ARG A 26 4.58 -0.52 -19.91
N SER A 27 3.52 -1.14 -20.41
CA SER A 27 3.44 -1.57 -21.81
C SER A 27 3.60 -0.38 -22.75
N SER A 28 4.36 -0.52 -23.84
CA SER A 28 4.53 0.52 -24.87
C SER A 28 3.36 0.61 -25.86
N THR A 29 2.32 -0.22 -25.71
CA THR A 29 1.17 -0.26 -26.62
C THR A 29 0.17 0.85 -26.29
N ALA A 30 -0.09 1.73 -27.26
CA ALA A 30 -1.04 2.84 -27.11
C ALA A 30 -2.49 2.44 -27.48
N PRO A 31 -3.49 2.99 -26.76
CA PRO A 31 -3.34 3.72 -25.50
C PRO A 31 -3.01 2.74 -24.36
N HIS A 32 -2.22 3.17 -23.36
CA HIS A 32 -1.74 2.39 -22.20
C HIS A 32 -2.87 1.87 -21.29
N HIS A 33 -3.84 1.13 -21.81
CA HIS A 33 -4.99 0.57 -21.10
C HIS A 33 -5.70 1.57 -20.13
N GLY A 34 -5.80 2.84 -20.53
CA GLY A 34 -6.43 3.92 -19.73
C GLY A 34 -5.51 4.63 -18.72
N TRP A 35 -4.23 4.26 -18.63
CA TRP A 35 -3.25 4.94 -17.76
C TRP A 35 -2.78 6.26 -18.37
N THR A 36 -2.89 7.34 -17.60
CA THR A 36 -2.43 8.68 -17.98
C THR A 36 -1.48 9.22 -16.92
N LYS A 37 -0.26 9.61 -17.35
CA LYS A 37 0.67 10.35 -16.49
C LYS A 37 0.12 11.76 -16.25
N TYR A 38 -0.05 12.17 -15.00
CA TYR A 38 -0.63 13.48 -14.69
C TYR A 38 0.29 14.41 -13.88
N LYS A 39 1.37 13.88 -13.27
CA LYS A 39 2.29 14.69 -12.47
C LYS A 39 3.70 14.11 -12.48
N THR A 40 4.70 15.00 -12.46
CA THR A 40 6.10 14.69 -12.10
C THR A 40 6.54 15.75 -11.10
N THR A 41 7.20 15.36 -10.00
CA THR A 41 7.78 16.32 -9.05
C THR A 41 9.22 16.63 -9.40
N ASP A 42 9.75 17.71 -8.85
CA ASP A 42 11.15 18.12 -9.03
C ASP A 42 12.13 17.08 -8.48
N GLU A 43 11.70 16.31 -7.46
CA GLU A 43 12.48 15.20 -6.90
C GLU A 43 12.45 13.92 -7.77
N GLY A 44 11.73 13.94 -8.90
CA GLY A 44 11.66 12.83 -9.85
C GLY A 44 10.58 11.79 -9.53
N ALA A 45 9.62 12.10 -8.65
CA ALA A 45 8.46 11.23 -8.47
C ALA A 45 7.49 11.39 -9.64
N HIS A 46 7.02 10.28 -10.18
CA HIS A 46 6.07 10.27 -11.29
C HIS A 46 4.74 9.67 -10.83
N TYR A 47 3.63 10.22 -11.35
CA TYR A 47 2.30 9.77 -10.97
C TYR A 47 1.40 9.54 -12.18
N TRP A 48 0.64 8.46 -12.12
CA TRP A 48 -0.32 8.05 -13.13
C TRP A 48 -1.68 7.80 -12.50
N VAL A 49 -2.70 7.91 -13.34
CA VAL A 49 -4.08 7.65 -12.99
C VAL A 49 -4.74 6.83 -14.07
N ASN A 50 -5.59 5.88 -13.67
CA ASN A 50 -6.50 5.19 -14.56
C ASN A 50 -7.94 5.56 -14.20
N LYS A 51 -8.62 6.25 -15.12
CA LYS A 51 -9.98 6.77 -14.92
C LYS A 51 -11.06 5.86 -15.53
N ASP A 52 -10.66 4.93 -16.40
CA ASP A 52 -11.58 4.15 -17.23
C ASP A 52 -12.05 2.87 -16.54
N LYS A 53 -11.40 2.46 -15.44
CA LYS A 53 -11.71 1.21 -14.75
C LYS A 53 -12.85 1.33 -13.74
N HIS A 54 -12.99 2.47 -13.06
CA HIS A 54 -13.85 2.62 -11.87
C HIS A 54 -14.29 4.08 -11.65
N ASP A 55 -15.42 4.27 -10.96
CA ASP A 55 -15.89 5.61 -10.53
C ASP A 55 -14.87 6.31 -9.62
N TYR A 56 -14.24 5.55 -8.72
CA TYR A 56 -13.09 5.98 -7.94
C TYR A 56 -11.81 5.56 -8.66
N TRP A 57 -10.95 6.53 -8.99
CA TRP A 57 -9.83 6.27 -9.88
C TRP A 57 -8.75 5.39 -9.23
N VAL A 58 -7.99 4.68 -10.07
CA VAL A 58 -6.78 3.98 -9.63
C VAL A 58 -5.60 4.91 -9.78
N PHE A 59 -4.81 5.07 -8.73
CA PHE A 59 -3.63 5.92 -8.73
C PHE A 59 -2.36 5.09 -8.64
N GLN A 60 -1.29 5.60 -9.24
CA GLN A 60 0.06 5.06 -9.16
C GLN A 60 1.05 6.19 -8.84
N GLY A 61 2.08 5.86 -8.07
CA GLY A 61 3.23 6.70 -7.81
C GLY A 61 4.52 5.88 -7.88
N GLU A 62 5.57 6.42 -8.49
CA GLU A 62 6.85 5.72 -8.56
C GLU A 62 8.05 6.67 -8.47
N MET A 63 9.16 6.14 -7.94
CA MET A 63 10.48 6.77 -7.93
C MET A 63 11.53 5.72 -8.23
N SER A 64 12.41 6.01 -9.20
CA SER A 64 13.47 5.09 -9.63
C SER A 64 14.84 5.54 -9.15
N ASN A 65 15.77 4.59 -9.01
CA ASN A 65 17.16 4.83 -8.61
C ASN A 65 17.29 5.65 -7.30
N VAL A 66 16.40 5.39 -6.34
CA VAL A 66 16.44 6.00 -5.02
C VAL A 66 17.66 5.49 -4.27
N THR A 67 18.64 6.38 -4.07
CA THR A 67 19.81 6.08 -3.22
C THR A 67 19.44 6.20 -1.74
N VAL A 68 19.71 5.14 -0.97
CA VAL A 68 19.52 5.05 0.48
C VAL A 68 20.80 4.49 1.09
N SER A 69 21.19 4.96 2.28
CA SER A 69 22.32 4.36 3.00
C SER A 69 21.98 2.93 3.43
N LYS A 70 22.92 2.00 3.29
CA LYS A 70 22.76 0.60 3.75
C LYS A 70 22.47 0.49 5.26
N SER A 71 22.90 1.48 6.03
CA SER A 71 22.59 1.58 7.46
C SER A 71 21.10 1.83 7.74
N VAL A 72 20.37 2.41 6.76
CA VAL A 72 18.94 2.70 6.82
C VAL A 72 18.12 1.56 6.21
N ALA A 73 18.50 1.12 5.01
CA ALA A 73 17.88 0.00 4.31
C ALA A 73 18.89 -0.70 3.39
N SER A 74 19.04 -2.00 3.56
CA SER A 74 19.93 -2.86 2.78
C SER A 74 19.18 -3.82 1.85
N SER A 75 17.90 -4.06 2.14
CA SER A 75 17.02 -4.98 1.43
C SER A 75 15.62 -4.39 1.21
N PRO A 76 14.82 -4.94 0.28
CA PRO A 76 13.41 -4.57 0.14
C PRO A 76 12.60 -4.73 1.44
N ARG A 77 12.95 -5.74 2.26
CA ARG A 77 12.28 -6.01 3.54
C ARG A 77 12.49 -4.90 4.55
N ASP A 78 13.67 -4.27 4.56
CA ASP A 78 13.95 -3.12 5.44
C ASP A 78 12.99 -1.97 5.15
N ILE A 79 12.72 -1.70 3.86
CA ILE A 79 11.75 -0.67 3.43
C ILE A 79 10.33 -1.04 3.84
N ILE A 80 9.94 -2.32 3.73
CA ILE A 80 8.64 -2.81 4.21
C ILE A 80 8.45 -2.51 5.70
N HIS A 81 9.50 -2.65 6.53
CA HIS A 81 9.40 -2.30 7.95
C HIS A 81 9.01 -0.82 8.19
N TYR A 82 9.44 0.12 7.35
CA TYR A 82 9.00 1.52 7.44
C TYR A 82 7.54 1.75 7.01
N LEU A 83 6.97 0.83 6.21
CA LEU A 83 5.58 0.86 5.76
C LEU A 83 4.61 0.20 6.76
N GLU A 84 5.11 -0.74 7.57
CA GLU A 84 4.28 -1.58 8.42
C GLU A 84 4.29 -1.20 9.89
N LEU A 85 5.47 -0.93 10.45
CA LEU A 85 5.63 -0.62 11.86
C LEU A 85 5.08 0.78 12.14
N GLU A 86 4.09 0.88 13.03
CA GLU A 86 3.39 2.12 13.33
C GLU A 86 4.38 3.20 13.79
N GLU A 87 5.28 2.85 14.70
CA GLU A 87 6.28 3.74 15.27
C GLU A 87 7.26 4.29 14.23
N LYS A 88 7.52 3.54 13.15
CA LYS A 88 8.33 4.02 12.02
C LYS A 88 7.49 4.83 11.05
N ARG A 89 6.27 4.39 10.78
CA ARG A 89 5.40 5.01 9.78
C ARG A 89 4.92 6.39 10.20
N LEU A 90 4.60 6.57 11.48
CA LEU A 90 4.22 7.87 12.04
C LEU A 90 5.32 8.95 11.92
N LEU A 91 6.58 8.56 11.68
CA LEU A 91 7.68 9.52 11.49
C LEU A 91 7.65 10.22 10.13
N TRP A 92 6.90 9.69 9.15
CA TRP A 92 6.95 10.18 7.77
C TRP A 92 5.61 10.21 7.05
N ASP A 93 4.64 9.38 7.45
CA ASP A 93 3.31 9.36 6.87
C ASP A 93 2.41 10.38 7.58
N GLU A 94 2.46 11.63 7.13
CA GLU A 94 1.72 12.78 7.69
C GLU A 94 0.19 12.55 7.74
N GLU A 95 -0.33 11.60 6.96
CA GLU A 95 -1.74 11.28 6.92
C GLU A 95 -2.13 10.15 7.87
N LEU A 96 -1.17 9.33 8.31
CA LEU A 96 -1.45 8.27 9.26
C LEU A 96 -1.72 8.86 10.64
N VAL A 97 -2.91 8.57 11.18
CA VAL A 97 -3.30 8.96 12.53
C VAL A 97 -3.06 7.82 13.52
N LYS A 98 -3.33 6.58 13.10
CA LYS A 98 -3.19 5.37 13.92
C LYS A 98 -3.03 4.14 13.03
N SER A 99 -2.21 3.18 13.42
CA SER A 99 -2.07 1.86 12.78
C SER A 99 -1.86 0.75 13.81
N GLU A 100 -2.88 -0.05 14.06
CA GLU A 100 -2.82 -1.14 15.03
C GLU A 100 -2.82 -2.50 14.30
N ARG A 101 -1.88 -3.38 14.63
CA ARG A 101 -1.92 -4.78 14.17
C ARG A 101 -3.03 -5.50 14.93
N ILE A 102 -3.97 -6.08 14.19
CA ILE A 102 -5.05 -6.88 14.77
C ILE A 102 -4.47 -8.26 15.10
N PRO A 103 -4.60 -8.74 16.35
CA PRO A 103 -4.22 -10.11 16.70
C PRO A 103 -5.07 -11.09 15.89
N PHE A 104 -4.46 -11.75 14.91
CA PHE A 104 -5.09 -12.83 14.17
C PHE A 104 -4.69 -14.13 14.87
N GLY A 105 -5.66 -14.88 15.37
CA GLY A 105 -5.41 -16.05 16.20
C GLY A 105 -4.42 -17.01 15.56
N SER A 106 -3.39 -17.41 16.29
CA SER A 106 -2.47 -18.47 15.91
C SER A 106 -3.24 -19.79 15.88
N SER A 107 -3.84 -20.13 14.73
CA SER A 107 -4.36 -21.48 14.55
C SER A 107 -3.17 -22.42 14.42
N SER A 108 -2.93 -23.18 15.48
CA SER A 108 -2.10 -24.39 15.45
C SER A 108 -2.70 -25.37 14.43
N SER A 109 -2.34 -25.24 13.17
CA SER A 109 -2.62 -26.22 12.15
C SER A 109 -1.39 -26.36 11.29
N SER A 110 -0.66 -27.44 11.53
CA SER A 110 0.43 -27.95 10.70
C SER A 110 -0.10 -28.19 9.28
N VAL A 111 -0.04 -27.17 8.43
CA VAL A 111 -0.21 -27.30 6.98
C VAL A 111 1.04 -26.71 6.34
N SER A 112 2.02 -27.58 6.18
CA SER A 112 3.19 -27.36 5.35
C SER A 112 2.74 -27.21 3.90
N SER A 113 2.57 -25.98 3.42
CA SER A 113 3.03 -25.56 2.09
C SER A 113 2.62 -24.11 1.79
N ILE A 114 3.66 -23.29 1.61
CA ILE A 114 3.71 -22.00 0.90
C ILE A 114 3.23 -20.78 1.72
N HIS A 115 4.19 -19.88 1.94
CA HIS A 115 4.19 -18.60 2.67
C HIS A 115 4.59 -18.69 4.15
N ASP A 116 5.66 -17.98 4.51
CA ASP A 116 6.04 -17.74 5.90
C ASP A 116 4.83 -17.13 6.61
N GLU A 117 4.30 -17.80 7.64
CA GLU A 117 3.15 -17.33 8.42
C GLU A 117 3.39 -15.93 9.02
N GLU A 118 4.64 -15.48 9.09
CA GLU A 118 5.06 -14.15 9.52
C GLU A 118 4.66 -13.01 8.56
N ASP A 119 4.44 -13.31 7.27
CA ASP A 119 4.16 -12.31 6.23
C ASP A 119 2.67 -11.94 6.13
N PHE A 120 1.80 -12.75 6.70
CA PHE A 120 0.39 -12.44 6.76
C PHE A 120 0.08 -11.55 7.97
N GLY A 121 -0.82 -10.57 7.80
CA GLY A 121 -1.30 -9.76 8.91
C GLY A 121 -2.61 -9.05 8.63
N ALA A 122 -3.27 -8.65 9.71
CA ALA A 122 -4.45 -7.79 9.69
C ALA A 122 -4.16 -6.49 10.45
N PHE A 123 -4.65 -5.36 9.97
CA PHE A 123 -4.37 -4.04 10.52
C PHE A 123 -5.63 -3.18 10.54
N TYR A 124 -5.80 -2.42 11.61
CA TYR A 124 -6.72 -1.29 11.69
C TYR A 124 -5.93 0.00 11.48
N ARG A 125 -6.26 0.79 10.46
CA ARG A 125 -5.58 2.06 10.16
C ARG A 125 -6.56 3.22 10.06
N VAL A 126 -6.16 4.37 10.58
CA VAL A 126 -6.90 5.62 10.49
C VAL A 126 -6.05 6.64 9.76
N PHE A 127 -6.64 7.29 8.76
CA PHE A 127 -6.01 8.35 7.99
C PHE A 127 -6.79 9.66 8.13
N SER A 128 -6.04 10.76 8.25
CA SER A 128 -6.57 12.11 8.24
C SER A 128 -7.15 12.42 6.87
N SER A 129 -8.36 12.98 6.83
CA SER A 129 -8.91 13.53 5.58
C SER A 129 -8.18 14.81 5.15
N GLY A 130 -7.41 15.44 6.05
CA GLY A 130 -6.85 16.77 5.87
C GLY A 130 -7.90 17.88 5.76
N SER A 131 -9.17 17.59 6.09
CA SER A 131 -10.27 18.54 5.97
C SER A 131 -11.17 18.50 7.21
N ARG A 132 -11.56 19.68 7.71
CA ARG A 132 -12.57 19.78 8.77
C ARG A 132 -13.97 19.37 8.32
N LEU A 133 -14.21 19.32 7.00
CA LEU A 133 -15.52 19.04 6.41
C LEU A 133 -15.71 17.56 6.03
N ILE A 134 -14.64 16.77 6.06
CA ILE A 134 -14.68 15.35 5.69
C ILE A 134 -14.16 14.57 6.89
N SER A 135 -14.95 13.65 7.43
CA SER A 135 -14.50 12.76 8.51
C SER A 135 -13.23 12.02 8.10
N ASN A 136 -12.38 11.70 9.08
CA ASN A 136 -11.25 10.81 8.83
C ASN A 136 -11.73 9.45 8.30
N ARG A 137 -10.84 8.74 7.60
CA ARG A 137 -11.14 7.42 7.05
C ARG A 137 -10.42 6.34 7.82
N GLU A 138 -11.18 5.34 8.20
CA GLU A 138 -10.63 4.15 8.82
C GLU A 138 -10.76 2.94 7.91
N PHE A 139 -9.83 2.01 8.03
CA PHE A 139 -9.76 0.81 7.21
C PHE A 139 -9.35 -0.37 8.10
N VAL A 140 -10.02 -1.50 7.91
CA VAL A 140 -9.53 -2.80 8.36
C VAL A 140 -9.01 -3.50 7.11
N ILE A 141 -7.72 -3.79 7.11
CA ILE A 141 -7.03 -4.36 5.94
C ILE A 141 -6.30 -5.64 6.33
N LEU A 142 -6.29 -6.57 5.39
CA LEU A 142 -5.41 -7.70 5.34
C LEU A 142 -4.17 -7.29 4.54
N ARG A 143 -3.01 -7.85 4.89
CA ARG A 143 -1.77 -7.70 4.14
C ARG A 143 -1.04 -9.02 3.99
N ASN A 144 -0.27 -9.11 2.92
CA ASN A 144 0.72 -10.15 2.74
C ASN A 144 1.89 -9.63 1.90
N ILE A 145 3.04 -10.30 2.01
CA ILE A 145 4.25 -9.99 1.26
C ILE A 145 4.50 -11.11 0.25
N TYR A 146 4.66 -10.72 -1.01
CA TYR A 146 4.88 -11.62 -2.13
C TYR A 146 6.25 -11.35 -2.75
N LYS A 147 6.96 -12.41 -3.12
CA LYS A 147 8.14 -12.30 -3.98
C LYS A 147 7.67 -12.15 -5.42
N ASP A 148 8.35 -11.32 -6.20
CA ASP A 148 8.08 -11.24 -7.62
C ASP A 148 8.57 -12.53 -8.30
N PRO A 149 7.71 -13.31 -8.97
CA PRO A 149 8.12 -14.58 -9.56
C PRO A 149 9.10 -14.42 -10.72
N THR A 150 9.22 -13.21 -11.29
CA THR A 150 10.13 -12.93 -12.40
C THR A 150 11.49 -12.39 -11.94
N HIS A 151 11.59 -11.90 -10.70
CA HIS A 151 12.74 -11.11 -10.25
C HIS A 151 13.26 -11.51 -8.85
N GLN A 152 13.42 -12.82 -8.59
CA GLN A 152 14.12 -13.41 -7.41
C GLN A 152 13.91 -12.64 -6.07
N ASP A 153 14.88 -12.69 -5.14
CA ASP A 153 14.80 -12.07 -3.81
C ASP A 153 14.97 -10.54 -3.81
N ASN A 154 15.25 -9.93 -4.98
CA ASN A 154 15.50 -8.49 -5.09
C ASN A 154 14.21 -7.67 -5.21
N VAL A 155 13.06 -8.31 -5.42
CA VAL A 155 11.78 -7.62 -5.58
C VAL A 155 10.74 -8.21 -4.64
N LEU A 156 10.24 -7.37 -3.74
CA LEU A 156 9.13 -7.70 -2.85
C LEU A 156 7.91 -6.82 -3.14
N TRP A 157 6.75 -7.42 -2.98
CA TRP A 157 5.46 -6.79 -3.08
C TRP A 157 4.75 -6.83 -1.73
N LEU A 158 4.46 -5.68 -1.13
CA LEU A 158 3.55 -5.59 0.00
C LEU A 158 2.15 -5.27 -0.53
N VAL A 159 1.23 -6.23 -0.42
CA VAL A 159 -0.13 -6.13 -0.95
C VAL A 159 -1.13 -6.05 0.19
N THR A 160 -2.08 -5.13 0.07
CA THR A 160 -3.12 -4.90 1.07
C THR A 160 -4.50 -4.79 0.43
N LYS A 161 -5.52 -5.25 1.16
CA LYS A 161 -6.94 -5.22 0.77
C LYS A 161 -7.80 -5.13 2.02
N SER A 162 -8.96 -4.51 1.95
CA SER A 162 -9.96 -4.64 3.02
C SER A 162 -10.45 -6.08 3.17
N GLY A 163 -10.42 -6.57 4.42
CA GLY A 163 -11.03 -7.84 4.80
C GLY A 163 -12.49 -7.60 5.20
N TYR A 164 -13.42 -8.30 4.55
CA TYR A 164 -14.85 -8.18 4.85
C TYR A 164 -15.23 -8.83 6.19
N GLU A 165 -14.45 -9.82 6.64
CA GLU A 165 -14.70 -10.57 7.87
C GLU A 165 -13.39 -10.78 8.63
N VAL A 166 -13.03 -9.85 9.52
CA VAL A 166 -11.96 -10.08 10.50
C VAL A 166 -12.64 -10.32 11.85
N PRO A 167 -12.64 -11.56 12.37
CA PRO A 167 -13.36 -11.90 13.59
C PRO A 167 -13.02 -10.94 14.73
N GLY A 168 -14.05 -10.29 15.29
CA GLY A 168 -13.88 -9.33 16.38
C GLY A 168 -13.48 -7.91 15.96
N TYR A 169 -13.50 -7.58 14.66
CA TYR A 169 -13.35 -6.20 14.14
C TYR A 169 -14.46 -5.82 13.13
N GLU A 170 -15.46 -6.68 12.97
CA GLU A 170 -16.74 -6.37 12.33
C GLU A 170 -17.61 -5.55 13.29
N HIS A 171 -18.11 -4.41 12.81
CA HIS A 171 -19.12 -3.45 13.32
C HIS A 171 -19.28 -3.15 14.83
N ASP A 172 -19.10 -4.09 15.75
CA ASP A 172 -19.30 -3.94 17.19
C ASP A 172 -18.02 -3.78 18.02
N LYS A 173 -16.87 -4.24 17.50
CA LYS A 173 -15.57 -4.20 18.19
C LYS A 173 -14.46 -3.46 17.44
N ALA A 174 -14.65 -3.12 16.17
CA ALA A 174 -13.90 -1.99 15.61
C ALA A 174 -14.14 -0.80 16.54
N PRO A 175 -13.14 0.07 16.81
CA PRO A 175 -13.36 1.23 17.66
C PRO A 175 -14.63 1.93 17.17
N LYS A 176 -15.67 2.00 18.02
CA LYS A 176 -16.91 2.75 17.75
C LYS A 176 -16.57 4.26 17.76
N ASN A 177 -15.62 4.67 16.94
CA ASN A 177 -15.32 6.05 16.70
C ASN A 177 -16.43 6.57 15.79
N SER A 178 -17.45 7.19 16.41
CA SER A 178 -18.48 7.96 15.72
C SER A 178 -17.92 9.12 14.86
N PHE A 179 -16.61 9.33 14.87
CA PHE A 179 -15.90 10.40 14.16
C PHE A 179 -15.23 9.97 12.85
N ASN A 180 -15.06 8.66 12.60
CA ASN A 180 -14.42 8.14 11.39
C ASN A 180 -15.43 7.41 10.50
N VAL A 181 -15.23 7.47 9.18
CA VAL A 181 -16.02 6.70 8.21
C VAL A 181 -15.18 5.54 7.70
N ARG A 182 -15.76 4.33 7.72
CA ARG A 182 -15.13 3.12 7.19
C ARG A 182 -15.06 3.18 5.66
N GLY A 183 -13.85 3.22 5.12
CA GLY A 183 -13.61 3.05 3.70
C GLY A 183 -13.31 1.60 3.32
N VAL A 184 -13.17 1.36 2.02
CA VAL A 184 -12.82 0.05 1.44
C VAL A 184 -11.56 0.21 0.62
N VAL A 185 -10.52 -0.56 0.93
CA VAL A 185 -9.33 -0.70 0.09
C VAL A 185 -9.53 -1.90 -0.82
N HIS A 186 -9.72 -1.66 -2.11
CA HIS A 186 -9.79 -2.74 -3.09
C HIS A 186 -8.41 -3.32 -3.39
N LEU A 187 -7.41 -2.45 -3.41
CA LEU A 187 -6.00 -2.76 -3.64
C LEU A 187 -5.14 -1.62 -3.08
N THR A 188 -4.09 -1.95 -2.34
CA THR A 188 -2.88 -1.11 -2.31
C THR A 188 -1.67 -2.04 -2.38
N ALA A 189 -0.80 -1.82 -3.36
CA ALA A 189 0.39 -2.63 -3.58
C ALA A 189 1.62 -1.75 -3.67
N TRP A 190 2.61 -2.05 -2.83
CA TRP A 190 3.96 -1.51 -2.93
C TRP A 190 4.85 -2.53 -3.61
N ARG A 191 5.53 -2.16 -4.69
CA ARG A 191 6.65 -2.94 -5.26
C ARG A 191 7.95 -2.25 -4.89
N ILE A 192 8.85 -2.99 -4.26
CA ILE A 192 10.14 -2.52 -3.80
C ILE A 192 11.21 -3.39 -4.44
N GLU A 193 12.05 -2.78 -5.26
CA GLU A 193 13.10 -3.46 -6.00
C GLU A 193 14.46 -2.92 -5.60
N LEU A 194 15.35 -3.80 -5.15
CA LEU A 194 16.76 -3.51 -4.98
C LEU A 194 17.45 -3.65 -6.33
N VAL A 195 17.87 -2.52 -6.90
CA VAL A 195 18.51 -2.46 -8.23
C VAL A 195 19.97 -2.88 -8.15
N LYS A 196 20.70 -2.27 -7.21
CA LYS A 196 22.12 -2.54 -6.98
C LYS A 196 22.55 -2.06 -5.60
N THR A 197 23.73 -2.50 -5.18
CA THR A 197 24.44 -1.95 -4.02
C THR A 197 25.82 -1.48 -4.44
N GLU A 198 26.28 -0.35 -3.90
CA GLU A 198 27.57 0.25 -4.25
C GLU A 198 28.13 1.02 -3.05
N GLY A 199 29.28 0.59 -2.53
CA GLY A 199 29.83 1.13 -1.28
C GLY A 199 28.83 1.06 -0.13
N GLU A 200 28.60 2.20 0.53
CA GLU A 200 27.65 2.37 1.64
C GLU A 200 26.19 2.60 1.20
N ASN A 201 25.91 2.53 -0.11
CA ASN A 201 24.61 2.86 -0.67
C ASN A 201 23.90 1.63 -1.26
N ALA A 202 22.58 1.61 -1.12
CA ALA A 202 21.65 0.73 -1.81
C ALA A 202 20.74 1.57 -2.71
N TYR A 203 20.45 1.07 -3.91
CA TYR A 203 19.64 1.77 -4.91
C TYR A 203 18.34 1.02 -5.12
N PHE A 204 17.21 1.72 -4.93
CA PHE A 204 15.90 1.11 -5.00
C PHE A 204 15.02 1.74 -6.08
N ASN A 205 14.17 0.92 -6.70
CA ASN A 205 12.98 1.40 -7.40
C ASN A 205 11.77 1.15 -6.49
N LEU A 206 11.00 2.19 -6.24
CA LEU A 206 9.79 2.16 -5.41
C LEU A 206 8.58 2.47 -6.27
N PHE A 207 7.54 1.67 -6.12
CA PHE A 207 6.28 1.83 -6.81
C PHE A 207 5.15 1.57 -5.83
N ILE A 208 4.11 2.39 -5.89
CA ILE A 208 2.86 2.19 -5.15
C ILE A 208 1.68 2.34 -6.12
N MET A 209 0.71 1.45 -5.98
CA MET A 209 -0.60 1.55 -6.61
C MET A 209 -1.69 1.49 -5.55
N THR A 210 -2.74 2.29 -5.70
CA THR A 210 -3.90 2.27 -4.82
C THR A 210 -5.21 2.34 -5.59
N HIS A 211 -6.20 1.59 -5.12
CA HIS A 211 -7.60 1.70 -5.47
C HIS A 211 -8.42 1.53 -4.20
N SER A 212 -9.17 2.57 -3.84
CA SER A 212 -9.97 2.60 -2.62
C SER A 212 -11.20 3.46 -2.78
N GLU A 213 -12.19 3.16 -1.97
CA GLU A 213 -13.42 3.93 -1.84
C GLU A 213 -13.50 4.53 -0.44
N PRO A 214 -13.88 5.80 -0.32
CA PRO A 214 -13.94 6.49 0.98
C PRO A 214 -15.01 5.92 1.92
N GLY A 215 -16.01 5.20 1.39
CA GLY A 215 -17.24 4.94 2.11
C GLY A 215 -18.03 6.22 2.46
N GLY A 216 -19.29 6.03 2.83
CA GLY A 216 -20.21 7.13 3.14
C GLY A 216 -20.51 8.04 1.95
N TRP A 217 -21.08 9.22 2.22
CA TRP A 217 -21.49 10.18 1.20
C TRP A 217 -20.32 11.09 0.79
N VAL A 218 -19.48 10.65 -0.14
CA VAL A 218 -18.48 11.50 -0.82
C VAL A 218 -18.61 11.32 -2.32
N LYS A 219 -18.74 12.41 -3.08
CA LYS A 219 -18.84 12.33 -4.53
C LYS A 219 -17.49 11.88 -5.12
N PRO A 220 -17.45 11.00 -6.13
CA PRO A 220 -16.21 10.56 -6.75
C PRO A 220 -15.31 11.70 -7.23
N SER A 221 -15.89 12.75 -7.81
CA SER A 221 -15.13 13.93 -8.24
C SER A 221 -14.43 14.66 -7.09
N MET A 222 -15.02 14.72 -5.89
CA MET A 222 -14.37 15.32 -4.72
C MET A 222 -13.28 14.41 -4.17
N TYR A 223 -13.54 13.10 -4.13
CA TYR A 223 -12.57 12.13 -3.65
C TYR A 223 -11.33 12.09 -4.55
N ASN A 224 -11.54 11.84 -5.84
CA ASN A 224 -10.48 11.65 -6.83
C ASN A 224 -9.57 12.87 -6.96
N ASN A 225 -10.11 14.10 -6.86
CA ASN A 225 -9.33 15.32 -7.01
C ASN A 225 -8.78 15.88 -5.68
N GLY A 226 -9.35 15.48 -4.53
CA GLY A 226 -8.99 16.06 -3.23
C GLY A 226 -8.11 15.18 -2.34
N VAL A 227 -8.30 13.87 -2.41
CA VAL A 227 -7.63 12.89 -1.52
C VAL A 227 -7.16 11.62 -2.24
N GLY A 228 -7.66 11.33 -3.44
CA GLY A 228 -7.42 10.06 -4.12
C GLY A 228 -5.97 9.78 -4.49
N ASP A 229 -5.20 10.82 -4.85
CA ASP A 229 -3.78 10.69 -5.20
C ASP A 229 -2.85 10.60 -3.98
N ARG A 230 -3.32 10.99 -2.80
CA ARG A 230 -2.50 11.11 -1.60
C ARG A 230 -1.79 9.83 -1.18
N PRO A 231 -2.42 8.63 -1.21
CA PRO A 231 -1.69 7.41 -0.90
C PRO A 231 -0.54 7.19 -1.88
N CYS A 232 -0.67 7.56 -3.16
CA CYS A 232 0.45 7.45 -4.10
C CYS A 232 1.51 8.52 -3.88
N ALA A 233 1.12 9.73 -3.47
CA ALA A 233 2.04 10.80 -3.09
C ALA A 233 2.96 10.41 -1.90
N THR A 234 2.56 9.43 -1.08
CA THR A 234 3.37 8.91 0.03
C THR A 234 4.74 8.37 -0.39
N VAL A 235 4.92 7.93 -1.64
CA VAL A 235 6.22 7.43 -2.14
C VAL A 235 7.33 8.49 -1.96
N LEU A 236 7.02 9.76 -2.24
CA LEU A 236 7.98 10.85 -2.10
C LEU A 236 8.30 11.13 -0.64
N ARG A 237 7.29 11.09 0.24
CA ARG A 237 7.48 11.29 1.70
C ARG A 237 8.36 10.19 2.29
N LEU A 238 8.10 8.93 1.94
CA LEU A 238 8.94 7.80 2.34
C LEU A 238 10.39 7.99 1.85
N VAL A 239 10.58 8.35 0.58
CA VAL A 239 11.93 8.59 0.03
C VAL A 239 12.66 9.71 0.76
N LYS A 240 11.98 10.83 1.04
CA LYS A 240 12.56 11.92 1.83
C LYS A 240 12.98 11.44 3.21
N HIS A 241 12.13 10.66 3.89
CA HIS A 241 12.45 10.10 5.19
C HIS A 241 13.66 9.16 5.17
N LEU A 242 13.69 8.21 4.23
CA LEU A 242 14.81 7.26 4.08
C LEU A 242 16.14 7.94 3.75
N LYS A 243 16.09 9.15 3.15
CA LYS A 243 17.28 9.99 2.89
C LYS A 243 17.65 10.92 4.05
N GLY A 244 16.91 10.90 5.16
CA GLY A 244 17.11 11.83 6.29
C GLY A 244 16.72 13.27 5.97
N LEU A 245 15.81 13.48 5.02
CA LEU A 245 15.36 14.80 4.54
C LEU A 245 13.99 15.21 5.12
N SER A 246 13.34 14.35 5.90
CA SER A 246 12.10 14.67 6.61
C SER A 246 12.38 15.60 7.81
N LYS A 247 11.68 16.72 7.88
CA LYS A 247 11.63 17.64 9.03
C LYS A 247 10.22 17.64 9.58
#